data_AF-A0A2H9ZY52-F1
#
_entry.id   AF-A0A2H9ZY52-F1
#
_cell.length_a   1.000
_cell.length_b   1.000
_cell.length_c   1.000
_cell.angle_alpha   90.00
_cell.angle_beta   90.00
_cell.angle_gamma   90.00
#
_symmetry.space_group_name_H-M   'P 1'
#
loop_
_entity.id
_entity.type
_entity.pdbx_description
1 polymer ?
#
loop_
_entity_poly.entity_id
_entity_poly.type
_entity_poly.pdbx_seq_one_letter_code
_entity_poly.pdbx_strand_id
1 'polypeptide(L)'
;MFNKEMNFLKANNKDAYDWLMHPSRPKHRWARHTFDTSIKVDMVTNNLVECFNSWISDERDKPILTLLEAVRLKLMLRFSKMRQVVRGLSNSITYSTRKRLAENDNVPFMIVIPSSITDFQVVDNGHNFSVYLAGEKKGCDCKVWDISGIPYKHVLKCIGYNRDVVADYCSEYFKRDKYMKAYQGSIPVLPDVKHLVDAEDHTVLPPIVKRKAGRPKLSRRREEGEKAAGPTRGRKRNSVTCFHCGCIGHNRKSCQGASVGSNKRNQTNVLDFQN
;
A
#
# COMPACT_ATOMS: atom_id res chain seq x y z
N MET A 1 -4.96 -12.59 25.65
CA MET A 1 -5.49 -11.32 25.10
C MET A 1 -6.43 -11.55 23.92
N PHE A 2 -6.00 -12.14 22.80
CA PHE A 2 -6.84 -12.33 21.60
C PHE A 2 -8.21 -13.01 21.85
N ASN A 3 -8.24 -14.19 22.48
CA ASN A 3 -9.50 -14.89 22.74
C ASN A 3 -10.45 -14.10 23.65
N LYS A 4 -9.91 -13.32 24.60
CA LYS A 4 -10.70 -12.45 25.49
C LYS A 4 -11.41 -11.37 24.67
N GLU A 5 -10.67 -10.64 23.83
CA GLU A 5 -11.23 -9.61 22.95
C GLU A 5 -12.23 -10.21 21.95
N MET A 6 -11.95 -11.40 21.46
CA MET A 6 -12.82 -12.05 20.51
C MET A 6 -14.13 -12.54 21.15
N ASN A 7 -14.08 -13.03 22.39
CA ASN A 7 -15.27 -13.36 23.16
C ASN A 7 -16.09 -12.10 23.49
N PHE A 8 -15.43 -10.99 23.81
CA PHE A 8 -16.09 -9.70 23.99
C PHE A 8 -16.78 -9.25 22.70
N LEU A 9 -16.12 -9.36 21.55
CA LEU A 9 -16.74 -9.07 20.25
C LEU A 9 -17.96 -9.96 20.00
N LYS A 10 -17.86 -11.26 20.28
CA LYS A 10 -18.97 -12.21 20.13
C LYS A 10 -20.18 -11.84 20.96
N ALA A 11 -19.97 -11.36 22.18
CA ALA A 11 -21.04 -10.95 23.08
C ALA A 11 -21.76 -9.68 22.59
N ASN A 12 -21.03 -8.75 21.96
CA ASN A 12 -21.59 -7.48 21.49
C ASN A 12 -22.12 -7.54 20.05
N ASN A 13 -21.46 -8.31 19.18
CA ASN A 13 -21.78 -8.44 17.77
C ASN A 13 -21.32 -9.80 17.23
N LYS A 14 -22.25 -10.75 17.24
CA LYS A 14 -22.01 -12.11 16.78
C LYS A 14 -21.68 -12.17 15.28
N ASP A 15 -22.35 -11.37 14.46
CA ASP A 15 -22.12 -11.36 13.01
C ASP A 15 -20.69 -10.89 12.68
N ALA A 16 -20.19 -9.88 13.39
CA ALA A 16 -18.81 -9.42 13.25
C ALA A 16 -17.79 -10.48 13.69
N TYR A 17 -18.08 -11.21 14.78
CA TYR A 17 -17.26 -12.34 15.22
C TYR A 17 -17.24 -13.46 14.18
N ASP A 18 -18.41 -13.90 13.72
CA ASP A 18 -18.56 -14.99 12.74
C ASP A 18 -17.90 -14.58 11.41
N TRP A 19 -18.02 -13.30 11.05
CA TRP A 19 -17.28 -12.74 9.93
C TRP A 19 -15.78 -12.88 10.18
N LEU A 20 -15.18 -12.30 11.22
CA LEU A 20 -13.73 -12.39 11.43
C LEU A 20 -13.19 -13.82 11.53
N MET A 21 -13.96 -14.75 12.11
CA MET A 21 -13.55 -16.14 12.31
C MET A 21 -13.76 -17.06 11.12
N HIS A 22 -14.36 -16.57 10.04
CA HIS A 22 -14.59 -17.38 8.84
C HIS A 22 -13.27 -17.94 8.27
N PRO A 23 -13.20 -19.23 7.88
CA PRO A 23 -11.97 -19.87 7.41
C PRO A 23 -11.30 -19.18 6.21
N SER A 24 -12.07 -18.50 5.36
CA SER A 24 -11.55 -17.74 4.21
C SER A 24 -10.78 -16.46 4.59
N ARG A 25 -10.73 -16.09 5.88
CA ARG A 25 -10.02 -14.91 6.40
C ARG A 25 -8.89 -15.34 7.35
N PRO A 26 -7.72 -15.69 6.82
CA PRO A 26 -6.58 -16.11 7.63
C PRO A 26 -6.19 -15.04 8.66
N LYS A 27 -6.03 -15.47 9.91
CA LYS A 27 -5.71 -14.58 11.05
C LYS A 27 -4.44 -13.76 10.82
N HIS A 28 -3.41 -14.32 10.16
CA HIS A 28 -2.15 -13.63 9.90
C HIS A 28 -2.28 -12.36 9.05
N ARG A 29 -3.45 -12.10 8.44
CA ARG A 29 -3.71 -10.88 7.65
C ARG A 29 -4.29 -9.72 8.47
N TRP A 30 -4.84 -10.00 9.65
CA TRP A 30 -5.60 -9.00 10.41
C TRP A 30 -5.40 -9.08 11.93
N ALA A 31 -5.11 -10.27 12.46
CA ALA A 31 -4.88 -10.48 13.88
C ALA A 31 -3.37 -10.39 14.19
N ARG A 32 -2.99 -9.26 14.81
CA ARG A 32 -1.59 -8.92 15.10
C ARG A 32 -0.79 -10.04 15.77
N HIS A 33 -1.38 -10.79 16.71
CA HIS A 33 -0.70 -11.90 17.40
C HIS A 33 -0.20 -13.04 16.49
N THR A 34 -0.69 -13.10 15.23
CA THR A 34 -0.29 -14.11 14.23
C THR A 34 0.60 -13.55 13.13
N PHE A 35 1.10 -12.32 13.28
CA PHE A 35 1.97 -11.73 12.28
C PHE A 35 3.35 -12.38 12.27
N ASP A 36 3.94 -12.39 11.09
CA ASP A 36 5.30 -12.85 10.91
C ASP A 36 6.26 -11.93 11.68
N THR A 37 6.92 -12.51 12.67
CA THR A 37 7.88 -11.82 13.52
C THR A 37 9.21 -11.59 12.82
N SER A 38 9.46 -12.14 11.63
CA SER A 38 10.71 -11.90 10.87
C SER A 38 10.72 -10.53 10.19
N ILE A 39 9.56 -10.04 9.74
CA ILE A 39 9.42 -8.83 8.93
C ILE A 39 9.60 -7.55 9.76
N LYS A 40 9.34 -7.62 11.07
CA LYS A 40 9.42 -6.49 12.01
C LYS A 40 8.50 -5.31 11.66
N VAL A 41 7.31 -5.63 11.14
CA VAL A 41 6.29 -4.65 10.77
C VAL A 41 5.00 -4.98 11.50
N ASP A 42 4.49 -3.97 12.20
CA ASP A 42 3.31 -4.10 13.05
C ASP A 42 2.10 -3.31 12.52
N MET A 43 2.21 -2.81 11.29
CA MET A 43 1.22 -1.97 10.62
C MET A 43 0.17 -2.82 9.90
N VAL A 44 -1.11 -2.51 10.14
CA VAL A 44 -2.29 -3.16 9.53
C VAL A 44 -3.21 -2.11 8.96
N THR A 45 -2.65 -1.18 8.20
CA THR A 45 -3.42 -0.03 7.71
C THR A 45 -3.19 0.18 6.23
N ASN A 46 -4.24 0.69 5.57
CA ASN A 46 -4.17 1.19 4.20
C ASN A 46 -3.32 2.46 4.07
N ASN A 47 -2.70 2.90 5.18
CA ASN A 47 -1.93 4.13 5.26
C ASN A 47 -0.81 4.21 4.22
N LEU A 48 -0.19 3.08 3.84
CA LEU A 48 0.84 3.08 2.79
C LEU A 48 0.27 3.51 1.43
N VAL A 49 -0.90 2.99 1.07
CA VAL A 49 -1.58 3.31 -0.20
C VAL A 49 -2.09 4.75 -0.15
N GLU A 50 -2.68 5.17 0.97
CA GLU A 50 -3.18 6.53 1.16
C GLU A 50 -2.05 7.57 1.13
N CYS A 51 -0.95 7.30 1.83
CA CYS A 51 0.25 8.13 1.82
C CYS A 51 0.85 8.22 0.41
N PHE A 52 0.92 7.10 -0.31
CA PHE A 52 1.42 7.10 -1.69
C PHE A 52 0.51 7.91 -2.61
N ASN A 53 -0.80 7.67 -2.57
CA ASN A 53 -1.78 8.40 -3.38
C ASN A 53 -1.78 9.90 -3.10
N SER A 54 -1.62 10.30 -1.84
CA SER A 54 -1.45 11.70 -1.46
C SER A 54 -0.15 12.28 -2.02
N TRP A 55 0.95 11.53 -1.91
CA TRP A 55 2.28 11.94 -2.38
C TRP A 55 2.38 12.17 -3.90
N ILE A 56 1.55 11.49 -4.69
CA ILE A 56 1.47 11.65 -6.16
C ILE A 56 0.20 12.38 -6.62
N SER A 57 -0.57 12.97 -5.71
CA SER A 57 -1.92 13.47 -6.03
C SER A 57 -1.92 14.55 -7.11
N ASP A 58 -0.94 15.45 -7.10
CA ASP A 58 -0.78 16.52 -8.09
C ASP A 58 -0.32 16.01 -9.47
N GLU A 59 0.24 14.80 -9.53
CA GLU A 59 0.84 14.24 -10.74
C GLU A 59 0.01 13.14 -11.39
N ARG A 60 -0.91 12.52 -10.65
CA ARG A 60 -1.68 11.35 -11.13
C ARG A 60 -2.51 11.61 -12.40
N ASP A 61 -2.89 12.87 -12.62
CA ASP A 61 -3.71 13.30 -13.76
C ASP A 61 -2.85 13.81 -14.94
N LYS A 62 -1.51 13.74 -14.83
CA LYS A 62 -0.56 14.16 -15.88
C LYS A 62 -0.31 13.02 -16.87
N PRO A 63 0.18 13.33 -18.09
CA PRO A 63 0.62 12.31 -19.05
C PRO A 63 1.63 11.34 -18.43
N ILE A 64 1.63 10.08 -18.89
CA ILE A 64 2.46 8.99 -18.32
C ILE A 64 3.94 9.38 -18.17
N LEU A 65 4.51 10.05 -19.18
CA LEU A 65 5.91 10.48 -19.15
C LEU A 65 6.15 11.54 -18.06
N THR A 66 5.25 12.50 -17.93
CA THR A 66 5.32 13.56 -16.91
C THR A 66 5.13 12.99 -15.51
N LEU A 67 4.23 12.01 -15.33
CA LEU A 67 4.04 11.32 -14.06
C LEU A 67 5.31 10.55 -13.66
N LEU A 68 5.88 9.76 -14.58
CA LEU A 68 7.09 8.98 -14.31
C LEU A 68 8.29 9.88 -13.98
N GLU A 69 8.46 10.98 -14.72
CA GLU A 69 9.54 11.93 -14.45
C GLU A 69 9.36 12.61 -13.09
N ALA A 70 8.13 13.00 -12.73
CA ALA A 70 7.88 13.56 -11.42
C ALA A 70 8.16 12.55 -10.28
N VAL A 71 7.75 11.29 -10.44
CA VAL A 71 8.07 10.23 -9.46
C VAL A 71 9.58 10.04 -9.34
N ARG A 72 10.31 10.02 -10.48
CA ARG A 72 11.78 9.92 -10.51
C ARG A 72 12.41 11.06 -9.70
N LEU A 73 12.02 12.31 -9.96
CA LEU A 73 12.53 13.49 -9.26
C LEU A 73 12.20 13.46 -7.76
N LYS A 74 10.97 13.09 -7.38
CA LYS A 74 10.60 12.98 -5.96
C LYS A 74 11.40 11.89 -5.24
N LEU A 75 11.64 10.75 -5.89
CA LEU A 75 12.51 9.70 -5.33
C LEU A 75 13.97 10.17 -5.22
N MET A 76 14.51 10.85 -6.23
CA MET A 76 15.86 11.43 -6.19
C MET A 76 16.03 12.38 -4.99
N LEU A 77 15.10 13.32 -4.84
CA LEU A 77 15.08 14.27 -3.72
C LEU A 77 14.95 13.54 -2.38
N ARG A 78 14.08 12.53 -2.30
CA ARG A 78 13.91 11.72 -1.09
C ARG A 78 15.20 11.02 -0.72
N PHE A 79 15.84 10.30 -1.65
CA PHE A 79 17.09 9.58 -1.41
C PHE A 79 18.21 10.53 -0.98
N SER A 80 18.34 11.68 -1.66
CA SER A 80 19.32 12.72 -1.27
C SER A 80 19.08 13.24 0.15
N LYS A 81 17.83 13.61 0.48
CA LYS A 81 17.45 14.07 1.82
C LYS A 81 17.72 13.00 2.88
N MET A 82 17.37 11.75 2.62
CA MET A 82 17.58 10.66 3.58
C MET A 82 19.07 10.40 3.82
N ARG A 83 19.93 10.48 2.80
CA ARG A 83 21.39 10.41 3.00
C ARG A 83 21.91 11.52 3.90
N GLN A 84 21.45 12.75 3.73
CA GLN A 84 21.85 13.87 4.59
C GLN A 84 21.41 13.65 6.04
N VAL A 85 20.16 13.22 6.26
CA VAL A 85 19.64 12.89 7.60
C VAL A 85 20.52 11.86 8.31
N VAL A 86 20.97 10.84 7.59
CA VAL A 86 21.74 9.74 8.17
C VAL A 86 23.20 10.10 8.40
N ARG A 87 23.78 10.95 7.54
CA ARG A 87 25.10 11.55 7.77
C ARG A 87 25.14 12.36 9.06
N GLY A 88 24.07 13.13 9.34
CA GLY A 88 23.93 13.89 10.58
C GLY A 88 23.50 13.08 11.80
N LEU A 89 23.17 11.79 11.64
CA LEU A 89 22.74 10.94 12.75
C LEU A 89 23.97 10.36 13.47
N SER A 90 24.19 10.80 14.72
CA SER A 90 25.21 10.26 15.62
C SER A 90 24.75 9.01 16.37
N ASN A 91 23.44 8.86 16.61
CA ASN A 91 22.88 7.72 17.32
C ASN A 91 22.89 6.43 16.48
N SER A 92 22.96 5.29 17.16
CA SER A 92 22.89 3.95 16.53
C SER A 92 21.52 3.59 15.96
N ILE A 93 20.45 4.28 16.38
CA ILE A 93 19.06 4.07 15.94
C ILE A 93 18.45 5.36 15.38
N THR A 94 17.48 5.20 14.48
CA THR A 94 16.81 6.32 13.80
C THR A 94 16.00 7.23 14.75
N TYR A 95 15.74 8.47 14.34
CA TYR A 95 14.91 9.41 15.11
C TYR A 95 13.49 8.87 15.36
N SER A 96 12.83 8.29 14.35
CA SER A 96 11.50 7.71 14.48
C SER A 96 11.48 6.55 15.48
N THR A 97 12.52 5.71 15.49
CA THR A 97 12.66 4.64 16.49
C THR A 97 12.81 5.20 17.89
N ARG A 98 13.63 6.24 18.09
CA ARG A 98 13.78 6.90 19.41
C ARG A 98 12.47 7.51 19.90
N LYS A 99 11.75 8.20 19.02
CA LYS A 99 10.43 8.75 19.35
C LYS A 99 9.47 7.64 19.81
N ARG A 100 9.44 6.54 19.07
CA ARG A 100 8.60 5.37 19.39
C ARG A 100 9.00 4.69 20.70
N LEU A 101 10.29 4.63 21.02
CA LEU A 101 10.78 4.12 22.31
C LEU A 101 10.30 5.00 23.47
N ALA A 102 10.37 6.32 23.31
CA ALA A 102 9.87 7.26 24.32
C ALA A 102 8.34 7.11 24.52
N GLU A 103 7.58 6.95 23.43
CA GLU A 103 6.14 6.67 23.50
C GLU A 103 5.84 5.34 24.21
N ASN A 104 6.68 4.31 24.00
CA ASN A 104 6.53 3.00 24.61
C ASN A 104 6.86 2.99 26.12
N ASP A 105 7.69 3.90 26.61
CA ASP A 105 8.11 3.95 28.03
C ASP A 105 7.14 4.73 28.93
N ASN A 106 6.13 5.40 28.35
CA ASN A 106 5.19 6.29 29.04
C ASN A 106 4.14 5.61 29.95
N VAL A 107 4.40 4.39 30.43
CA VAL A 107 3.45 3.66 31.30
C VAL A 107 4.08 3.42 32.67
N PRO A 108 3.62 4.13 33.72
CA PRO A 108 4.10 3.89 35.07
C PRO A 108 3.47 2.62 35.66
N PHE A 109 4.16 2.04 36.65
CA PHE A 109 3.73 0.91 37.49
C PHE A 109 3.73 -0.48 36.83
N MET A 110 4.88 -1.14 36.86
CA MET A 110 5.02 -2.58 36.64
C MET A 110 5.99 -3.16 37.67
N ILE A 111 5.76 -4.39 38.07
CA ILE A 111 6.69 -5.11 38.95
C ILE A 111 7.55 -6.01 38.07
N VAL A 112 8.87 -5.84 38.14
CA VAL A 112 9.84 -6.67 37.42
C VAL A 112 10.43 -7.67 38.40
N ILE A 113 10.30 -8.96 38.11
CA ILE A 113 10.81 -10.06 38.91
C ILE A 113 11.85 -10.79 38.05
N PRO A 114 13.16 -10.64 38.32
CA PRO A 114 14.20 -11.32 37.57
C PRO A 114 14.24 -12.81 37.95
N SER A 115 14.23 -13.69 36.95
CA SER A 115 14.60 -15.10 37.12
C SER A 115 16.08 -15.32 36.79
N SER A 116 16.61 -14.57 35.83
CA SER A 116 18.02 -14.55 35.44
C SER A 116 18.39 -13.16 34.90
N ILE A 117 19.60 -12.98 34.37
CA ILE A 117 19.99 -11.73 33.71
C ILE A 117 19.25 -11.50 32.39
N THR A 118 18.75 -12.57 31.74
CA THR A 118 18.02 -12.49 30.47
C THR A 118 16.53 -12.71 30.62
N ASP A 119 16.09 -13.33 31.72
CA ASP A 119 14.73 -13.86 31.85
C ASP A 119 14.00 -13.21 33.02
N PHE A 120 12.81 -12.69 32.74
CA PHE A 120 12.04 -11.90 33.69
C PHE A 120 10.56 -12.28 33.64
N GLN A 121 9.93 -12.13 34.79
CA GLN A 121 8.48 -12.05 34.91
C GLN A 121 8.09 -10.60 35.20
N VAL A 122 7.24 -10.03 34.36
CA VAL A 122 6.73 -8.67 34.50
C VAL A 122 5.25 -8.72 34.86
N VAL A 123 4.88 -8.10 35.97
CA VAL A 123 3.49 -7.93 36.38
C VAL A 123 3.00 -6.56 35.90
N ASP A 124 2.03 -6.56 34.99
CA ASP A 124 1.42 -5.36 34.40
C ASP A 124 -0.11 -5.48 34.50
N ASN A 125 -0.74 -4.58 35.25
CA ASN A 125 -2.19 -4.56 35.48
C ASN A 125 -2.74 -5.91 35.98
N GLY A 126 -2.04 -6.56 36.91
CA GLY A 126 -2.44 -7.85 37.48
C GLY A 126 -2.24 -9.07 36.56
N HIS A 127 -1.61 -8.88 35.40
CA HIS A 127 -1.25 -9.97 34.49
C HIS A 127 0.26 -10.19 34.46
N ASN A 128 0.66 -11.47 34.43
CA ASN A 128 2.05 -11.86 34.31
C ASN A 128 2.45 -11.99 32.84
N PHE A 129 3.62 -11.45 32.50
CA PHE A 129 4.23 -11.56 31.19
C PHE A 129 5.65 -12.09 31.34
N SER A 130 5.98 -13.16 30.64
CA SER A 130 7.37 -13.60 30.49
C SER A 130 8.09 -12.73 29.46
N VAL A 131 9.31 -12.31 29.80
CA VAL A 131 10.21 -11.54 28.95
C VAL A 131 11.55 -12.25 28.90
N TYR A 132 12.01 -12.54 27.69
CA TYR A 132 13.31 -13.14 27.41
C TYR A 132 14.12 -12.16 26.54
N LEU A 133 15.19 -11.60 27.09
CA LEU A 133 16.00 -10.57 26.44
C LEU A 133 16.97 -11.14 25.38
N ALA A 134 17.37 -12.41 25.52
CA ALA A 134 18.30 -13.09 24.64
C ALA A 134 17.95 -14.59 24.45
N GLY A 135 18.72 -15.28 23.62
CA GLY A 135 18.55 -16.70 23.33
C GLY A 135 17.46 -17.01 22.30
N GLU A 136 17.18 -18.30 22.10
CA GLU A 136 16.18 -18.78 21.12
C GLU A 136 14.75 -18.35 21.45
N LYS A 137 14.46 -18.14 22.75
CA LYS A 137 13.15 -17.70 23.24
C LYS A 137 12.99 -16.17 23.28
N LYS A 138 13.96 -15.41 22.75
CA LYS A 138 13.95 -13.95 22.78
C LYS A 138 12.61 -13.37 22.32
N GLY A 139 11.94 -12.65 23.21
CA GLY A 139 10.62 -12.13 22.97
C GLY A 139 9.87 -11.76 24.24
N CYS A 140 8.62 -11.38 24.07
CA CYS A 140 7.71 -11.11 25.18
C CYS A 140 6.36 -11.77 24.91
N ASP A 141 5.68 -12.22 25.95
CA ASP A 141 4.33 -12.80 25.83
C ASP A 141 3.31 -11.85 25.20
N CYS A 142 3.51 -10.53 25.30
CA CYS A 142 2.65 -9.56 24.62
C CYS A 142 2.83 -9.55 23.09
N LYS A 143 3.88 -10.17 22.56
CA LYS A 143 4.28 -10.24 21.14
C LYS A 143 4.55 -8.90 20.45
N VAL A 144 4.37 -7.78 21.13
CA VAL A 144 4.56 -6.44 20.54
C VAL A 144 6.01 -6.23 20.11
N TRP A 145 6.97 -6.63 20.94
CA TRP A 145 8.39 -6.53 20.59
C TRP A 145 8.78 -7.53 19.51
N ASP A 146 8.29 -8.77 19.58
CA ASP A 146 8.52 -9.81 18.59
C ASP A 146 8.11 -9.35 17.19
N ILE A 147 6.94 -8.71 17.08
CA ILE A 147 6.34 -8.26 15.81
C ILE A 147 6.91 -6.92 15.34
N SER A 148 7.10 -5.95 16.22
CA SER A 148 7.56 -4.61 15.82
C SER A 148 9.08 -4.50 15.71
N GLY A 149 9.83 -5.38 16.38
CA GLY A 149 11.28 -5.29 16.51
C GLY A 149 11.77 -4.11 17.35
N ILE A 150 10.87 -3.36 17.99
CA ILE A 150 11.20 -2.22 18.87
C ILE A 150 10.76 -2.59 20.29
N PRO A 151 11.65 -2.51 21.31
CA PRO A 151 11.29 -2.77 22.69
C PRO A 151 10.02 -2.03 23.10
N TYR A 152 9.10 -2.77 23.70
CA TYR A 152 7.85 -2.26 24.24
C TYR A 152 7.93 -2.19 25.77
N LYS A 153 6.93 -1.58 26.42
CA LYS A 153 6.92 -1.26 27.85
C LYS A 153 7.44 -2.38 28.77
N HIS A 154 7.03 -3.64 28.58
CA HIS A 154 7.51 -4.78 29.40
C HIS A 154 9.01 -5.00 29.25
N VAL A 155 9.49 -5.05 28.00
CA VAL A 155 10.90 -5.26 27.66
C VAL A 155 11.75 -4.08 28.13
N LEU A 156 11.25 -2.85 27.95
CA LEU A 156 11.92 -1.63 28.40
C LEU A 156 12.16 -1.62 29.91
N LYS A 157 11.20 -2.11 30.72
CA LYS A 157 11.40 -2.22 32.18
C LYS A 157 12.47 -3.25 32.54
N CYS A 158 12.56 -4.38 31.83
CA CYS A 158 13.63 -5.37 32.04
C CYS A 158 15.00 -4.82 31.65
N ILE A 159 15.11 -4.13 30.51
CA ILE A 159 16.35 -3.47 30.06
C ILE A 159 16.77 -2.41 31.08
N GLY A 160 15.82 -1.60 31.55
CA GLY A 160 16.07 -0.59 32.58
C GLY A 160 16.52 -1.19 33.92
N TYR A 161 15.97 -2.35 34.30
CA TYR A 161 16.40 -3.10 35.49
C TYR A 161 17.88 -3.50 35.38
N ASN A 162 18.31 -4.00 34.23
CA ASN A 162 19.72 -4.35 33.97
C ASN A 162 20.63 -3.14 33.75
N ARG A 163 20.08 -1.94 33.53
CA ARG A 163 20.79 -0.74 33.08
C ARG A 163 21.48 -0.92 31.73
N ASP A 164 20.91 -1.75 30.86
CA ASP A 164 21.45 -1.99 29.53
C ASP A 164 21.09 -0.84 28.56
N VAL A 165 21.83 -0.78 27.45
CA VAL A 165 21.55 0.18 26.38
C VAL A 165 20.35 -0.27 25.55
N VAL A 166 19.22 0.43 25.68
CA VAL A 166 17.95 0.14 24.97
C VAL A 166 18.13 -0.04 23.46
N ALA A 167 19.03 0.73 22.85
CA ALA A 167 19.27 0.69 21.42
C ALA A 167 19.71 -0.71 20.94
N ASP A 168 20.36 -1.52 21.78
CA ASP A 168 20.88 -2.84 21.42
C ASP A 168 19.80 -3.91 21.30
N TYR A 169 18.64 -3.66 21.91
CA TYR A 169 17.47 -4.52 21.82
C TYR A 169 16.54 -4.18 20.65
N CYS A 170 16.83 -3.11 19.90
CA CYS A 170 16.14 -2.79 18.65
C CYS A 170 16.62 -3.71 17.51
N SER A 171 15.69 -4.15 16.66
CA SER A 171 16.01 -4.92 15.46
C SER A 171 16.97 -4.16 14.55
N GLU A 172 17.81 -4.91 13.82
CA GLU A 172 18.76 -4.35 12.85
C GLU A 172 18.11 -3.39 11.85
N TYR A 173 16.86 -3.64 11.45
CA TYR A 173 16.12 -2.79 10.50
C TYR A 173 15.96 -1.33 10.96
N PHE A 174 16.08 -1.07 12.27
CA PHE A 174 15.98 0.26 12.87
C PHE A 174 17.34 0.89 13.18
N LYS A 175 18.43 0.18 12.90
CA LYS A 175 19.80 0.65 13.09
C LYS A 175 20.21 1.57 11.93
N ARG A 176 21.12 2.49 12.24
CA ARG A 176 21.72 3.43 11.29
C ARG A 176 22.27 2.74 10.04
N ASP A 177 22.92 1.60 10.20
CA ASP A 177 23.61 0.91 9.10
C ASP A 177 22.64 0.33 8.05
N LYS A 178 21.52 -0.26 8.47
CA LYS A 178 20.50 -0.74 7.51
C LYS A 178 19.83 0.45 6.83
N TYR A 179 19.60 1.54 7.55
CA TYR A 179 19.04 2.75 6.97
C TYR A 179 19.99 3.37 5.93
N MET A 180 21.31 3.42 6.20
CA MET A 180 22.32 3.82 5.22
C MET A 180 22.24 2.96 3.96
N LYS A 181 22.26 1.63 4.14
CA LYS A 181 22.20 0.68 3.02
C LYS A 181 20.93 0.84 2.19
N ALA A 182 19.78 1.14 2.81
CA ALA A 182 18.52 1.36 2.10
C ALA A 182 18.55 2.58 1.17
N TYR A 183 19.30 3.64 1.53
CA TYR A 183 19.35 4.90 0.76
C TYR A 183 20.71 5.18 0.10
N GLN A 184 21.63 4.20 0.10
CA GLN A 184 22.97 4.34 -0.48
C GLN A 184 22.94 4.54 -2.00
N GLY A 185 21.94 3.95 -2.67
CA GLY A 185 21.79 4.03 -4.12
C GLY A 185 21.49 5.45 -4.62
N SER A 186 21.81 5.69 -5.88
CA SER A 186 21.45 6.93 -6.58
C SER A 186 20.59 6.60 -7.78
N ILE A 187 19.57 7.42 -8.02
CA ILE A 187 18.81 7.39 -9.26
C ILE A 187 19.57 8.24 -10.27
N PRO A 188 19.91 7.71 -11.46
CA PRO A 188 20.64 8.45 -12.48
C PRO A 188 19.93 9.74 -12.89
N VAL A 189 20.72 10.76 -13.23
CA VAL A 189 20.21 11.96 -13.90
C VAL A 189 19.83 11.60 -15.34
N LEU A 190 18.76 12.20 -15.83
CA LEU A 190 18.35 12.10 -17.23
C LEU A 190 18.61 13.45 -17.92
N PRO A 191 19.14 13.45 -19.15
CA PRO A 191 19.21 14.66 -19.97
C PRO A 191 17.79 15.18 -20.27
N ASP A 192 17.68 16.47 -20.59
CA ASP A 192 16.46 16.99 -21.21
C ASP A 192 16.21 16.27 -22.55
N VAL A 193 14.95 16.20 -22.98
CA VAL A 193 14.54 15.57 -24.25
C VAL A 193 15.32 16.17 -25.43
N LYS A 194 15.67 17.46 -25.36
CA LYS A 194 16.46 18.18 -26.35
C LYS A 194 17.90 17.65 -26.52
N HIS A 195 18.40 16.93 -25.53
CA HIS A 195 19.74 16.36 -25.51
C HIS A 195 19.73 14.84 -25.70
N LEU A 196 18.55 14.22 -25.83
CA LEU A 196 18.44 12.82 -26.17
C LEU A 196 18.76 12.66 -27.66
N VAL A 197 19.68 11.76 -27.97
CA VAL A 197 19.89 11.29 -29.34
C VAL A 197 18.70 10.40 -29.70
N ASP A 198 18.18 10.51 -30.92
CA ASP A 198 17.10 9.65 -31.40
C ASP A 198 17.48 8.19 -31.17
N ALA A 199 16.69 7.50 -30.35
CA ALA A 199 16.88 6.07 -30.11
C ALA A 199 16.49 5.29 -31.37
N GLU A 200 17.24 4.24 -31.69
CA GLU A 200 16.86 3.30 -32.75
C GLU A 200 15.43 2.79 -32.52
N ASP A 201 14.67 2.84 -33.61
CA ASP A 201 13.21 2.83 -33.69
C ASP A 201 12.54 1.72 -32.84
N HIS A 202 12.21 2.02 -31.59
CA HIS A 202 11.30 1.21 -30.79
C HIS A 202 9.88 1.70 -31.04
N THR A 203 9.20 1.09 -31.99
CA THR A 203 7.80 1.39 -32.30
C THR A 203 6.94 1.06 -31.08
N VAL A 204 6.57 2.08 -30.29
CA VAL A 204 5.66 1.92 -29.16
C VAL A 204 4.25 1.71 -29.70
N LEU A 205 3.79 0.46 -29.71
CA LEU A 205 2.43 0.15 -30.12
C LEU A 205 1.43 0.72 -29.10
N PRO A 206 0.29 1.28 -29.56
CA PRO A 206 -0.73 1.75 -28.65
C PRO A 206 -1.26 0.60 -27.79
N PRO A 207 -1.71 0.87 -26.56
CA PRO A 207 -2.34 -0.13 -25.72
C PRO A 207 -3.50 -0.80 -26.45
N ILE A 208 -3.57 -2.13 -26.43
CA ILE A 208 -4.66 -2.88 -27.05
C ILE A 208 -5.96 -2.52 -26.31
N VAL A 209 -6.81 -1.73 -26.96
CA VAL A 209 -8.12 -1.33 -26.41
C VAL A 209 -9.07 -2.53 -26.52
N LYS A 210 -9.23 -3.28 -25.43
CA LYS A 210 -10.23 -4.36 -25.36
C LYS A 210 -11.62 -3.78 -25.12
N ARG A 211 -12.57 -4.14 -25.99
CA ARG A 211 -14.00 -3.83 -25.79
C ARG A 211 -14.49 -4.56 -24.53
N LYS A 212 -15.03 -3.84 -23.55
CA LYS A 212 -15.75 -4.48 -22.44
C LYS A 212 -16.93 -5.26 -22.99
N ALA A 213 -17.13 -6.50 -22.55
CA ALA A 213 -18.29 -7.30 -22.93
C ALA A 213 -19.59 -6.58 -22.52
N GLY A 214 -20.53 -6.46 -23.45
CA GLY A 214 -21.84 -5.83 -23.24
C GLY A 214 -22.12 -4.59 -24.09
N ARG A 215 -23.41 -4.26 -24.20
CA ARG A 215 -23.92 -3.06 -24.89
C ARG A 215 -23.52 -1.80 -24.10
N PRO A 216 -22.95 -0.76 -24.73
CA PRO A 216 -22.74 0.53 -24.08
C PRO A 216 -24.02 1.01 -23.44
N LYS A 217 -23.98 1.26 -22.13
CA LYS A 217 -25.12 1.81 -21.42
C LYS A 217 -25.28 3.27 -21.84
N LEU A 218 -26.44 3.60 -22.39
CA LEU A 218 -26.81 4.96 -22.81
C LEU A 218 -27.00 5.92 -21.62
N SER A 219 -27.15 5.39 -20.41
CA SER A 219 -27.26 6.17 -19.18
C SER A 219 -26.22 5.75 -18.15
N ARG A 220 -25.76 6.74 -17.37
CA ARG A 220 -25.01 6.50 -16.13
C ARG A 220 -25.83 5.58 -15.21
N ARG A 221 -25.15 4.73 -14.44
CA ARG A 221 -25.75 3.94 -13.37
C ARG A 221 -26.12 4.90 -12.23
N ARG A 222 -27.40 5.00 -11.89
CA ARG A 222 -27.89 5.82 -10.78
C ARG A 222 -27.50 5.16 -9.46
N GLU A 223 -27.12 5.98 -8.48
CA GLU A 223 -26.88 5.51 -7.12
C GLU A 223 -28.20 5.28 -6.38
N GLU A 224 -28.15 4.52 -5.28
CA GLU A 224 -29.31 4.20 -4.45
C GLU A 224 -29.84 5.51 -3.83
N GLY A 225 -30.96 6.03 -4.36
CA GLY A 225 -31.58 7.30 -3.95
C GLY A 225 -31.70 8.37 -5.04
N GLU A 226 -31.06 8.22 -6.21
CA GLU A 226 -31.20 9.19 -7.30
C GLU A 226 -32.55 9.06 -8.03
N LYS A 227 -33.39 10.11 -7.94
CA LYS A 227 -34.67 10.19 -8.66
C LYS A 227 -34.46 10.13 -10.18
N ALA A 228 -35.37 9.45 -10.87
CA ALA A 228 -35.33 9.38 -12.32
C ALA A 228 -35.56 10.76 -12.95
N ALA A 229 -34.69 11.16 -13.89
CA ALA A 229 -34.94 12.33 -14.72
C ALA A 229 -36.25 12.12 -15.51
N GLY A 230 -37.18 13.06 -15.38
CA GLY A 230 -38.46 13.06 -16.09
C GLY A 230 -38.31 13.18 -17.61
N PRO A 231 -39.41 12.98 -18.36
CA PRO A 231 -39.38 12.96 -19.82
C PRO A 231 -38.95 14.33 -20.37
N THR A 232 -37.74 14.41 -20.91
CA THR A 232 -37.26 15.60 -21.62
C THR A 232 -37.84 15.60 -23.03
N ARG A 233 -38.55 16.68 -23.38
CA ARG A 233 -39.18 16.89 -24.70
C ARG A 233 -38.17 16.65 -25.82
N GLY A 234 -38.59 15.85 -26.82
CA GLY A 234 -37.75 15.35 -27.90
C GLY A 234 -37.06 16.45 -28.70
N ARG A 235 -35.76 16.62 -28.49
CA ARG A 235 -34.91 17.44 -29.35
C ARG A 235 -34.61 16.64 -30.62
N LYS A 236 -35.05 17.12 -31.80
CA LYS A 236 -34.68 16.53 -33.10
C LYS A 236 -33.16 16.35 -33.15
N ARG A 237 -32.70 15.11 -33.27
CA ARG A 237 -31.29 14.75 -33.27
C ARG A 237 -30.78 14.83 -34.71
N ASN A 238 -29.98 15.85 -35.02
CA ASN A 238 -29.08 15.76 -36.17
C ASN A 238 -28.09 14.61 -35.86
N SER A 239 -27.98 13.67 -36.77
CA SER A 239 -27.14 12.50 -36.58
C SER A 239 -25.67 12.91 -36.58
N VAL A 240 -24.99 12.76 -35.43
CA VAL A 240 -23.57 13.13 -35.28
C VAL A 240 -22.69 12.08 -35.95
N THR A 241 -21.78 12.51 -36.82
CA THR A 241 -20.77 11.66 -37.45
C THR A 241 -19.52 11.62 -36.58
N CYS A 242 -18.98 10.41 -36.35
CA CYS A 242 -17.84 10.22 -35.49
C CYS A 242 -16.52 10.54 -36.22
N PHE A 243 -15.73 11.48 -35.71
CA PHE A 243 -14.42 11.83 -36.30
C PHE A 243 -13.33 10.75 -36.17
N HIS A 244 -13.56 9.71 -35.34
CA HIS A 244 -12.59 8.61 -35.14
C HIS A 244 -12.87 7.40 -36.03
N CYS A 245 -14.14 7.09 -36.35
CA CYS A 245 -14.50 5.90 -37.15
C CYS A 245 -15.33 6.22 -38.40
N GLY A 246 -15.72 7.49 -38.61
CA GLY A 246 -16.57 7.92 -39.72
C GLY A 246 -18.05 7.53 -39.62
N CYS A 247 -18.45 6.66 -38.68
CA CYS A 247 -19.84 6.21 -38.58
C CYS A 247 -20.79 7.28 -38.00
N ILE A 248 -22.03 7.27 -38.49
CA ILE A 248 -23.12 8.16 -38.07
C ILE A 248 -23.82 7.59 -36.82
N GLY A 249 -24.21 8.45 -35.88
CA GLY A 249 -25.03 8.10 -34.71
C GLY A 249 -24.30 8.16 -33.37
N HIS A 250 -23.00 8.48 -33.35
CA HIS A 250 -22.21 8.65 -32.13
C HIS A 250 -21.06 9.65 -32.34
N ASN A 251 -20.54 10.25 -31.27
CA ASN A 251 -19.41 11.18 -31.34
C ASN A 251 -18.08 10.49 -30.95
N ARG A 252 -16.93 11.17 -31.17
CA ARG A 252 -15.59 10.67 -30.81
C ARG A 252 -15.48 10.17 -29.37
N LYS A 253 -16.14 10.83 -28.42
CA LYS A 253 -16.12 10.47 -26.98
C LYS A 253 -16.86 9.16 -26.68
N SER A 254 -17.84 8.82 -27.52
CA SER A 254 -18.63 7.57 -27.45
C SER A 254 -18.19 6.50 -28.46
N CYS A 255 -17.09 6.74 -29.18
CA CYS A 255 -16.61 5.85 -30.22
C CYS A 255 -15.99 4.60 -29.61
N GLN A 256 -16.37 3.43 -30.13
CA GLN A 256 -15.89 2.15 -29.65
C GLN A 256 -14.60 1.66 -30.32
N GLY A 257 -14.03 2.46 -31.25
CA GLY A 257 -12.63 2.42 -31.69
C GLY A 257 -12.08 1.15 -32.35
N ALA A 258 -12.73 -0.01 -32.26
CA ALA A 258 -12.25 -1.26 -32.85
C ALA A 258 -12.70 -1.38 -34.32
N SER A 259 -11.79 -1.82 -35.19
CA SER A 259 -12.09 -2.14 -36.59
C SER A 259 -13.28 -3.10 -36.68
N VAL A 260 -14.23 -2.77 -37.54
CA VAL A 260 -15.33 -3.68 -37.87
C VAL A 260 -14.69 -4.80 -38.70
N GLY A 261 -14.60 -6.00 -38.15
CA GLY A 261 -14.31 -7.18 -38.96
C GLY A 261 -15.38 -7.25 -40.05
N SER A 262 -14.96 -7.20 -41.31
CA SER A 262 -15.85 -7.35 -42.45
C SER A 262 -16.62 -8.67 -42.31
N ASN A 263 -17.94 -8.58 -42.23
CA ASN A 263 -18.80 -9.74 -42.22
C ASN A 263 -18.65 -10.42 -43.59
N LYS A 264 -17.95 -11.56 -43.66
CA LYS A 264 -17.81 -12.41 -44.85
C LYS A 264 -19.14 -13.12 -45.22
N ARG A 265 -20.27 -12.39 -45.19
CA ARG A 265 -21.59 -12.95 -45.53
C ARG A 265 -22.33 -12.24 -46.65
N ASN A 266 -21.82 -11.10 -47.15
CA ASN A 266 -22.39 -10.41 -48.32
C ASN A 266 -21.37 -10.28 -49.47
N GLN A 267 -20.62 -11.34 -49.77
CA GLN A 267 -20.16 -11.52 -51.16
C GLN A 267 -21.31 -12.19 -51.90
N THR A 268 -22.28 -11.38 -52.31
CA THR A 268 -23.19 -11.78 -53.39
C THR A 268 -22.34 -11.86 -54.65
N ASN A 269 -22.23 -13.08 -55.17
CA ASN A 269 -21.78 -13.36 -56.52
C ASN A 269 -22.50 -12.42 -57.48
N VAL A 270 -21.76 -11.50 -58.09
CA VAL A 270 -22.14 -10.96 -59.39
C VAL A 270 -21.12 -11.57 -60.34
N LEU A 271 -21.52 -12.67 -60.95
CA LEU A 271 -20.96 -13.10 -62.23
C LEU A 271 -21.45 -12.13 -63.31
N ASP A 272 -20.74 -12.16 -64.43
CA ASP A 272 -21.06 -11.62 -65.76
C ASP A 272 -20.53 -10.20 -66.03
N PHE A 273 -19.91 -9.88 -67.16
CA PHE A 273 -19.39 -10.61 -68.34
C PHE A 273 -18.52 -9.56 -69.09
N GLN A 274 -17.47 -10.03 -69.79
CA GLN A 274 -16.88 -9.56 -71.08
C GLN A 274 -17.10 -8.09 -71.52
N ASN A 275 -16.12 -7.31 -72.00
CA ASN A 275 -14.88 -7.57 -72.76
C ASN A 275 -13.81 -6.52 -72.41
#